data_AF-A0A359IGJ0-F1
#
_entry.id   AF-A0A359IGJ0-F1
#
_cell.length_a   1.000
_cell.length_b   1.000
_cell.length_c   1.000
_cell.angle_alpha   90.00
_cell.angle_beta   90.00
_cell.angle_gamma   90.00
#
_symmetry.space_group_name_H-M   'P 1'
#
loop_
_entity.id
_entity.type
_entity.pdbx_description
1 polymer ?
#
loop_
_entity_poly.entity_id
_entity_poly.type
_entity_poly.pdbx_seq_one_letter_code
_entity_poly.pdbx_strand_id
1 'polypeptide(L)' 'SKNDKEKHNVPRQQYLEQKLFVVREYTIPDADGEIVNRTQTLVTSKGIEFIDKLLKEIDYDLEKFSDLDV' A
#
# COMPACT_ATOMS: atom_id res chain seq x y z
N SER A 1 3.75 -6.05 -24.93
CA SER A 1 4.41 -4.76 -24.64
C SER A 1 4.98 -4.84 -23.23
N LYS A 2 6.24 -4.40 -22.97
CA LYS A 2 6.87 -4.43 -21.63
C LYS A 2 6.17 -3.49 -20.62
N ASN A 3 5.13 -2.76 -21.03
CA ASN A 3 4.49 -1.68 -20.27
C ASN A 3 3.30 -2.09 -19.38
N ASP A 4 2.88 -3.37 -19.38
CA ASP A 4 1.68 -3.79 -18.64
C ASP A 4 1.92 -4.21 -17.18
N LYS A 5 3.19 -4.36 -16.75
CA LYS A 5 3.53 -4.83 -15.39
C LYS A 5 3.57 -3.73 -14.32
N GLU A 6 3.41 -2.46 -14.68
CA GLU A 6 3.61 -1.33 -13.74
C GLU A 6 2.31 -0.79 -13.12
N LYS A 7 1.14 -1.22 -13.62
CA LYS A 7 -0.17 -0.79 -13.08
C LYS A 7 -0.56 -1.47 -11.76
N HIS A 8 0.36 -2.19 -11.11
CA HIS A 8 0.06 -2.94 -9.89
C HIS A 8 0.30 -2.18 -8.58
N ASN A 9 0.86 -0.96 -8.63
CA ASN A 9 1.17 -0.17 -7.43
C ASN A 9 0.25 1.05 -7.26
N VAL A 10 -1.05 0.88 -7.51
CA VAL A 10 -2.07 1.91 -7.28
C VAL A 10 -3.12 1.36 -6.31
N PRO A 11 -3.33 1.98 -5.14
CA PRO A 11 -4.37 1.58 -4.20
C PRO A 11 -5.76 1.67 -4.81
N ARG A 12 -6.73 0.95 -4.21
CA ARG A 12 -8.14 1.14 -4.56
C ARG A 12 -8.52 2.61 -4.39
N GLN A 13 -9.34 3.12 -5.32
CA GLN A 13 -9.78 4.51 -5.39
C GLN A 13 -10.33 5.03 -4.05
N GLN A 14 -11.11 4.23 -3.33
CA GLN A 14 -11.66 4.57 -2.02
C GLN A 14 -10.59 5.01 -1.00
N TYR A 15 -9.39 4.41 -1.04
CA TYR A 15 -8.32 4.75 -0.10
C TYR A 15 -7.55 6.01 -0.52
N LEU A 16 -7.58 6.35 -1.81
CA LEU A 16 -7.08 7.63 -2.33
C LEU A 16 -8.03 8.76 -1.96
N GLU A 17 -9.34 8.56 -2.12
CA GLU A 17 -10.38 9.54 -1.75
C GLU A 17 -10.39 9.84 -0.25
N GLN A 18 -10.13 8.82 0.57
CA GLN A 18 -9.98 8.98 2.03
C GLN A 18 -8.64 9.61 2.44
N LYS A 19 -7.74 9.87 1.49
CA LYS A 19 -6.40 10.42 1.69
C LYS A 19 -5.51 9.55 2.58
N LEU A 20 -5.70 8.23 2.53
CA LEU A 20 -4.84 7.27 3.24
C LEU A 20 -3.55 6.99 2.48
N PHE A 21 -3.60 7.08 1.15
CA PHE A 21 -2.45 6.94 0.28
C PHE A 21 -2.35 8.09 -0.72
N VAL A 22 -1.14 8.33 -1.20
CA VAL A 22 -0.84 9.26 -2.30
C VAL A 22 -0.02 8.51 -3.33
N VAL A 23 -0.34 8.71 -4.61
CA VAL A 23 0.41 8.14 -5.72
C VAL A 23 1.18 9.26 -6.39
N ARG A 24 2.48 9.05 -6.64
CA ARG A 24 3.30 9.95 -7.45
C ARG A 24 4.00 9.19 -8.56
N GLU A 25 4.24 9.87 -9.66
CA GLU A 25 5.15 9.41 -10.69
C GLU A 25 6.54 9.99 -10.43
N TYR A 26 7.56 9.18 -10.66
CA TYR A 26 8.94 9.62 -10.55
C TYR A 26 9.76 8.92 -11.63
N THR A 27 10.81 9.62 -12.06
CA THR A 27 11.67 9.18 -13.15
C THR A 27 12.97 8.68 -12.57
N ILE A 28 13.39 7.48 -12.96
CA ILE A 28 14.66 6.88 -12.58
C ILE A 28 15.34 6.26 -13.80
N PRO A 29 16.69 6.24 -13.85
CA PRO A 29 17.38 5.39 -14.81
C PRO A 29 17.17 3.92 -14.42
N ASP A 30 16.95 3.06 -15.41
CA ASP A 30 17.00 1.61 -15.22
C ASP A 30 18.45 1.09 -15.25
N ALA A 31 18.62 -0.23 -15.16
CA ALA A 31 19.93 -0.86 -15.11
C ALA A 31 20.76 -0.67 -16.39
N ASP A 32 20.10 -0.41 -17.52
CA ASP A 32 20.73 -0.19 -18.83
C ASP A 32 20.96 1.32 -19.09
N GLY A 33 20.57 2.20 -18.15
CA GLY A 33 20.70 3.65 -18.24
C GLY A 33 19.55 4.33 -18.97
N GLU A 34 18.50 3.59 -19.35
CA GLU A 34 17.31 4.15 -19.98
C GLU A 34 16.44 4.84 -18.94
N ILE A 35 15.89 6.00 -19.31
CA ILE A 35 15.01 6.78 -18.43
C ILE A 35 13.64 6.12 -18.41
N VAL A 36 13.22 5.61 -17.24
CA VAL A 36 11.91 5.00 -17.04
C VAL A 36 11.06 5.78 -16.05
N ASN A 37 9.77 5.91 -16.35
CA ASN A 37 8.79 6.45 -15.42
C ASN A 37 8.24 5.33 -14.55
N ARG A 38 8.19 5.56 -13.23
CA ARG A 38 7.69 4.59 -12.25
C ARG A 38 6.61 5.23 -11.39
N THR A 39 5.62 4.43 -11.03
CA THR A 39 4.58 4.81 -10.06
C THR A 39 5.00 4.41 -8.65
N GLN A 40 4.96 5.35 -7.71
CA GLN A 40 5.17 5.11 -6.29
C GLN A 40 3.92 5.45 -5.49
N THR A 41 3.44 4.47 -4.72
CA THR A 41 2.45 4.70 -3.67
C THR A 41 3.15 5.02 -2.35
N LEU A 42 2.69 6.08 -1.71
CA LEU A 42 3.11 6.53 -0.39
C LEU A 42 1.93 6.44 0.57
N VAL A 43 2.22 6.12 1.83
CA VAL A 43 1.22 6.11 2.91
C VAL A 43 1.25 7.47 3.61
N THR A 44 0.09 8.06 3.85
CA THR A 44 0.00 9.31 4.62
C THR A 44 0.02 9.02 6.12
N SER A 45 0.21 10.04 6.98
CA SER A 45 0.09 9.86 8.43
C SER A 45 -1.28 9.28 8.83
N LYS A 46 -2.36 9.73 8.17
CA LYS A 46 -3.71 9.18 8.35
C LYS A 46 -3.79 7.72 7.88
N GLY A 47 -3.11 7.37 6.79
CA GLY A 47 -3.00 5.99 6.32
C GLY A 47 -2.28 5.09 7.33
N ILE A 48 -1.23 5.59 8.00
CA ILE A 48 -0.51 4.85 9.04
C ILE A 48 -1.46 4.56 10.22
N GLU A 49 -2.20 5.56 10.71
CA GLU A 49 -3.19 5.37 11.78
C GLU A 49 -4.27 4.35 11.40
N PHE A 50 -4.75 4.39 10.16
CA PHE A 50 -5.72 3.43 9.65
C PHE A 50 -5.17 2.00 9.65
N ILE A 51 -3.94 1.81 9.17
CA ILE A 51 -3.27 0.50 9.16
C ILE A 51 -3.03 -0.01 10.58
N ASP A 52 -2.54 0.85 11.48
CA ASP A 52 -2.33 0.50 12.90
C ASP A 52 -3.63 0.01 13.56
N LYS A 53 -4.76 0.70 13.31
CA LYS A 53 -6.06 0.27 13.80
C LYS A 53 -6.47 -1.10 13.26
N LEU A 54 -6.31 -1.34 11.96
CA LEU A 54 -6.63 -2.64 11.35
C LEU A 54 -5.78 -3.77 11.93
N LEU A 55 -4.48 -3.54 12.16
CA LEU A 55 -3.59 -4.53 12.74
C LEU A 55 -4.01 -4.88 14.17
N LYS A 56 -4.35 -3.88 14.99
CA LYS A 56 -4.85 -4.11 16.35
C LYS A 56 -6.17 -4.86 16.39
N GLU A 57 -7.07 -4.62 15.44
CA GLU A 57 -8.33 -5.38 15.32
C GLU A 57 -8.05 -6.85 14.98
N ILE A 58 -7.09 -7.11 14.08
CA ILE A 58 -6.66 -8.47 13.73
C ILE A 58 -6.02 -9.18 14.92
N ASP A 59 -5.10 -8.52 15.62
CA ASP A 59 -4.42 -9.09 16.79
C ASP A 59 -5.43 -9.42 17.90
N TYR A 60 -6.40 -8.53 18.15
CA TYR A 60 -7.49 -8.77 19.10
C TYR A 60 -8.35 -9.97 18.71
N ASP A 61 -8.69 -10.13 17.43
CA ASP A 61 -9.45 -11.28 16.97
C ASP A 61 -8.65 -12.59 17.14
N LEU A 62 -7.34 -12.59 16.87
CA LEU A 62 -6.47 -13.75 17.06
C LEU A 62 -6.34 -14.18 18.54
N GLU A 63 -6.19 -13.23 19.47
CA GLU A 63 -6.17 -13.53 20.92
C GLU A 63 -7.49 -14.19 21.35
N LYS A 64 -8.63 -13.65 20.91
CA LYS A 64 -9.96 -14.18 21.23
C LYS A 64 -10.19 -15.61 20.70
N PHE A 65 -9.64 -15.95 19.53
CA PHE A 65 -9.72 -17.32 19.02
C PHE A 65 -8.78 -18.28 19.77
N SER A 66 -7.62 -17.81 20.25
CA SER A 66 -6.70 -18.64 21.03
C SER A 66 -7.24 -19.01 22.43
N ASP A 67 -8.09 -18.17 23.02
CA ASP A 67 -8.76 -18.44 24.31
C ASP A 67 -9.93 -19.44 24.20
N LEU A 68 -10.34 -19.81 22.98
CA LEU A 68 -11.45 -20.73 22.72
C LEU A 68 -11.01 -22.18 22.43
N ASP A 69 -9.72 -22.42 22.22
CA ASP A 69 -9.14 -23.76 22.09
C ASP A 69 -8.48 -24.18 23.43
N VAL A 70 -9.32 -24.64 24.37
CA VAL A 70 -8.94 -25.44 25.56
C VAL A 70 -9.17 -26.91 25.27
#